data_AF-A0A182AS43-F1
#
_entry.id   AF-A0A182AS43-F1
#
_cell.length_a   1.000
_cell.length_b   1.000
_cell.length_c   1.000
_cell.angle_alpha   90.00
_cell.angle_beta   90.00
_cell.angle_gamma   90.00
#
_symmetry.space_group_name_H-M   'P 1'
#
loop_
_entity.id
_entity.type
_entity.pdbx_description
1 polymer ?
#
loop_
_entity_poly.entity_id
_entity_poly.type
_entity_poly.pdbx_seq_one_letter_code
_entity_poly.pdbx_strand_id
1 'polypeptide(L)'
;MTRISKRRDRHFMDESGRLFWINGPEHHCYLSEQRQWRSGLSFEDVLDWKQCAPSGLVSQRFPSLRAACEAFEHNQVAWSRDLYLLRMGERMEARRSDPDYKPTAMAVAESQGARPRVQPWRLPDPLGPCCGLPPRSQVLEMPHPHRRRRSAAASPRQLAELQPALLGVGDPLAQL
;
A
#
# COMPACT_ATOMS: atom_id res chain seq x y z
N MET A 1 -15.94 26.91 22.87
CA MET A 1 -14.88 26.15 23.56
C MET A 1 -14.38 25.11 22.59
N THR A 2 -13.07 24.94 22.45
CA THR A 2 -12.52 23.86 21.62
C THR A 2 -12.55 22.58 22.44
N ARG A 3 -13.20 21.51 21.95
CA ARG A 3 -13.26 20.23 22.67
C ARG A 3 -12.50 19.14 21.95
N ILE A 4 -12.08 18.13 22.72
CA ILE A 4 -11.51 16.91 22.16
C ILE A 4 -12.66 16.06 21.61
N SER A 5 -12.67 15.83 20.29
CA SER A 5 -13.72 15.06 19.61
C SER A 5 -13.38 13.57 19.54
N LYS A 6 -12.09 13.23 19.36
CA LYS A 6 -11.57 11.86 19.31
C LYS A 6 -10.24 11.80 20.04
N ARG A 7 -9.98 10.70 20.75
CA ARG A 7 -8.72 10.49 21.45
C ARG A 7 -8.33 9.01 21.48
N ARG A 8 -7.05 8.73 21.23
CA ARG A 8 -6.41 7.44 21.41
C ARG A 8 -5.07 7.66 22.10
N ASP A 9 -4.98 7.23 23.36
CA ASP A 9 -3.82 7.41 24.22
C ASP A 9 -3.35 8.88 24.33
N ARG A 10 -2.23 9.17 23.67
CA ARG A 10 -1.52 10.45 23.64
C ARG A 10 -1.78 11.24 22.36
N HIS A 11 -2.74 10.83 21.55
CA HIS A 11 -3.12 11.50 20.32
C HIS A 11 -4.59 11.87 20.40
N PHE A 12 -4.94 13.06 19.94
CA PHE A 12 -6.33 13.48 19.88
C PHE A 12 -6.60 14.41 18.71
N MET A 13 -7.87 14.52 18.36
CA MET A 13 -8.41 15.41 17.36
C MET A 13 -9.44 16.33 18.02
N ASP A 14 -9.45 17.61 17.64
CA ASP A 14 -10.47 18.55 18.10
C ASP A 14 -11.74 18.52 17.22
N GLU A 15 -12.75 19.30 17.58
CA GLU A 15 -13.99 19.43 16.80
C GLU A 15 -13.78 20.05 15.41
N SER A 16 -12.69 20.79 15.21
CA SER A 16 -12.31 21.39 13.92
C SER A 16 -11.48 20.44 13.04
N GLY A 17 -11.22 19.21 13.51
CA GLY A 17 -10.40 18.23 12.80
C GLY A 17 -8.90 18.43 12.94
N ARG A 18 -8.43 19.35 13.80
CA ARG A 18 -7.00 19.55 14.07
C ARG A 18 -6.47 18.43 14.95
N LEU A 19 -5.25 18.00 14.67
CA LEU A 19 -4.60 16.88 15.31
C LEU A 19 -3.56 17.36 16.32
N PHE A 20 -3.48 16.69 17.47
CA PHE A 20 -2.53 17.02 18.53
C PHE A 20 -1.92 15.75 19.12
N TRP A 21 -0.64 15.83 19.43
CA TRP A 21 0.13 14.79 20.12
C TRP A 21 0.60 15.29 21.49
N ILE A 22 0.55 14.42 22.49
CA ILE A 22 1.06 14.65 23.83
C ILE A 22 2.44 13.99 23.95
N ASN A 23 3.47 14.82 23.95
CA ASN A 23 4.87 14.41 23.96
C ASN A 23 5.47 14.49 25.36
N GLY A 24 6.61 13.83 25.56
CA GLY A 24 7.39 13.88 26.80
C GLY A 24 6.87 12.93 27.90
N PRO A 25 7.53 12.89 29.07
CA PRO A 25 7.11 12.07 30.21
C PRO A 25 5.72 12.45 30.72
N GLU A 26 5.05 11.52 31.41
CA GLU A 26 3.70 11.75 31.94
C GLU A 26 3.61 12.96 32.87
N HIS A 27 4.63 13.17 33.72
CA HIS A 27 4.71 14.29 34.67
C HIS A 27 5.37 15.55 34.09
N HIS A 28 5.71 15.54 32.80
CA HIS A 28 6.42 16.63 32.13
C HIS A 28 6.12 16.65 30.64
N CYS A 29 4.83 16.69 30.30
CA CYS A 29 4.37 16.57 28.92
C CYS A 29 4.08 17.92 28.28
N TYR A 30 3.97 17.94 26.95
CA TYR A 30 3.54 19.11 26.19
C TYR A 30 2.73 18.66 24.96
N LEU A 31 1.89 19.55 24.45
CA LEU A 31 1.11 19.36 23.23
C LEU A 31 1.90 19.84 22.03
N SER A 32 1.81 19.10 20.92
CA SER A 32 2.25 19.57 19.60
C SER A 32 1.17 19.34 18.57
N GLU A 33 0.84 20.37 17.81
CA GLU A 33 -0.10 20.25 16.69
C GLU A 33 0.53 19.48 15.53
N GLN A 34 -0.27 18.62 14.91
CA GLN A 34 0.09 17.88 13.71
C GLN A 34 -0.72 18.37 12.52
N ARG A 35 -0.04 18.53 11.39
CA ARG A 35 -0.63 18.77 10.07
C ARG A 35 -0.83 17.43 9.38
N GLN A 36 -2.07 17.16 8.99
CA GLN A 36 -2.40 16.00 8.17
C GLN A 36 -1.84 16.19 6.76
N TRP A 37 -1.26 15.14 6.16
CA TRP A 37 -0.76 15.21 4.79
C TRP A 37 -1.84 15.05 3.72
N ARG A 38 -2.91 14.33 4.05
CA ARG A 38 -3.99 13.98 3.13
C ARG A 38 -5.33 14.28 3.77
N SER A 39 -6.20 14.95 3.03
CA SER A 39 -7.58 15.13 3.42
C SER A 39 -8.37 13.82 3.33
N GLY A 40 -9.50 13.75 4.03
CA GLY A 40 -10.45 12.63 3.92
C GLY A 40 -10.08 11.37 4.69
N LEU A 41 -8.92 11.32 5.37
CA LEU A 41 -8.58 10.18 6.24
C LEU A 41 -9.26 10.30 7.59
N SER A 42 -9.70 9.16 8.12
CA SER A 42 -10.20 9.10 9.50
C SER A 42 -9.08 9.33 10.51
N PHE A 43 -9.44 9.65 11.75
CA PHE A 43 -8.47 9.79 12.84
C PHE A 43 -7.62 8.52 13.01
N GLU A 44 -8.24 7.35 12.97
CA GLU A 44 -7.54 6.07 13.07
C GLU A 44 -6.60 5.84 11.88
N ASP A 45 -7.03 6.18 10.66
CA ASP A 45 -6.16 6.07 9.49
C ASP A 45 -4.93 6.97 9.64
N VAL A 46 -5.07 8.19 10.16
CA VAL A 46 -3.92 9.07 10.39
C VAL A 46 -2.91 8.44 11.35
N LEU A 47 -3.39 7.81 12.43
CA LEU A 47 -2.52 7.18 13.43
C LEU A 47 -1.87 5.91 12.90
N ASP A 48 -2.66 5.02 12.31
CA ASP A 48 -2.19 3.72 11.80
C ASP A 48 -1.19 3.92 10.66
N TRP A 49 -1.46 4.90 9.81
CA TRP A 49 -0.66 5.18 8.63
C TRP A 49 0.35 6.32 8.79
N LYS A 50 0.46 6.88 10.00
CA LYS A 50 1.34 8.02 10.33
C LYS A 50 1.25 9.14 9.28
N GLN A 51 0.05 9.51 8.84
CA GLN A 51 -0.21 10.47 7.76
C GLN A 51 -0.25 11.93 8.26
N CYS A 52 0.72 12.31 9.07
CA CYS A 52 0.84 13.66 9.58
C CYS A 52 2.29 14.00 9.91
N ALA A 53 2.54 15.30 10.05
CA ALA A 53 3.81 15.86 10.46
C ALA A 53 3.60 16.99 11.48
N PRO A 54 4.57 17.28 12.34
CA PRO A 54 4.47 18.40 13.27
C PRO A 54 4.34 19.72 12.51
N SER A 55 3.41 20.58 12.92
CA SER A 55 3.27 21.92 12.34
C SER A 55 4.30 22.92 12.87
N GLY A 56 4.99 22.56 13.95
CA GLY A 56 5.85 23.44 14.74
C GLY A 56 5.12 24.21 15.82
N LEU A 57 3.79 24.10 15.95
CA LEU A 57 3.05 24.69 17.06
C LEU A 57 3.12 23.77 18.28
N VAL A 58 3.64 24.29 19.40
CA VAL A 58 3.78 23.56 20.67
C VAL A 58 3.27 24.36 21.85
N SER A 59 2.78 23.67 22.87
CA SER A 59 2.29 24.30 24.09
C SER A 59 3.40 24.58 25.11
N GLN A 60 3.03 25.25 26.20
CA GLN A 60 3.75 25.14 27.47
C GLN A 60 3.78 23.68 27.97
N ARG A 61 4.60 23.42 28.98
CA ARG A 61 4.65 22.12 29.66
C ARG A 61 3.54 21.98 30.70
N PHE A 62 3.10 20.74 30.90
CA PHE A 62 2.07 20.37 31.85
C PHE A 62 2.58 19.31 32.84
N PRO A 63 2.06 19.33 34.09
CA PRO A 63 2.48 18.39 35.13
C PRO A 63 1.82 17.01 34.99
N SER A 64 0.85 16.84 34.09
CA SER A 64 0.22 15.56 33.79
C SER A 64 -0.46 15.58 32.42
N LEU A 65 -0.73 14.39 31.87
CA LEU A 65 -1.56 14.23 30.66
C LEU A 65 -2.96 14.83 30.87
N ARG A 66 -3.54 14.62 32.05
CA ARG A 66 -4.86 15.15 32.41
C ARG A 66 -4.86 16.68 32.38
N ALA A 67 -3.87 17.31 32.99
CA ALA A 67 -3.74 18.76 33.00
C ALA A 67 -3.58 19.33 31.58
N ALA A 68 -2.85 18.64 30.70
CA ALA A 68 -2.72 19.05 29.31
C ALA A 68 -4.06 19.01 28.55
N CYS A 69 -4.85 17.94 28.74
CA CYS A 69 -6.17 17.82 28.12
C CYS A 69 -7.16 18.85 28.68
N GLU A 70 -7.22 19.02 30.00
CA GLU A 70 -8.10 20.02 30.63
C GLU A 70 -7.73 21.44 30.18
N ALA A 71 -6.44 21.77 30.10
CA ALA A 71 -6.01 23.07 29.59
C ALA A 71 -6.41 23.28 28.13
N PHE A 72 -6.34 22.24 27.30
CA PHE A 72 -6.80 22.29 25.91
C PHE A 72 -8.30 22.58 25.82
N GLU A 73 -9.13 21.83 26.55
CA GLU A 73 -10.60 21.96 26.48
C GLU A 73 -11.12 23.28 27.05
N HIS A 74 -10.37 23.87 28.00
CA HIS A 74 -10.68 25.18 28.57
C HIS A 74 -10.01 26.35 27.84
N ASN A 75 -9.35 26.12 26.69
CA ASN A 75 -8.63 27.15 25.93
C ASN A 75 -7.54 27.89 26.75
N GLN A 76 -6.85 27.18 27.64
CA GLN A 76 -5.79 27.70 28.52
C GLN A 76 -4.38 27.34 28.03
N VAL A 77 -4.26 26.89 26.78
CA VAL A 77 -2.97 26.53 26.18
C VAL A 77 -2.30 27.77 25.62
N ALA A 78 -1.07 28.03 26.08
CA ALA A 78 -0.18 29.03 25.51
C ALA A 78 0.63 28.36 24.39
N TRP A 79 0.38 28.78 23.16
CA TRP A 79 1.05 28.24 21.99
C TRP A 79 2.30 29.03 21.64
N SER A 80 3.34 28.31 21.27
CA SER A 80 4.61 28.86 20.79
C SER A 80 5.06 28.11 19.55
N ARG A 81 6.00 28.69 18.81
CA ARG A 81 6.48 28.12 17.54
C ARG A 81 7.88 27.54 17.72
N ASP A 82 7.99 26.23 17.59
CA ASP A 82 9.25 25.50 17.56
C ASP A 82 9.75 25.41 16.10
N LEU A 83 10.85 26.11 15.82
CA LEU A 83 11.44 26.18 14.48
C LEU A 83 12.15 24.89 14.05
N TYR A 84 12.53 24.04 15.01
CA TYR A 84 13.10 22.73 14.71
C TYR A 84 11.99 21.78 14.24
N LEU A 85 10.89 21.69 15.01
CA LEU A 85 9.75 20.85 14.67
C LEU A 85 9.07 21.31 13.38
N LEU A 86 8.96 22.62 13.15
CA LEU A 86 8.49 23.15 11.88
C LEU A 86 9.32 22.63 10.69
N ARG A 87 10.64 22.83 10.72
CA ARG A 87 11.54 22.38 9.66
C ARG A 87 11.60 20.86 9.51
N MET A 88 11.45 20.14 10.62
CA MET A 88 11.32 18.69 10.59
C MET A 88 10.03 18.28 9.88
N GLY A 89 8.90 18.90 10.21
CA GLY A 89 7.62 18.63 9.57
C GLY A 89 7.62 18.94 8.07
N GLU A 90 8.22 20.06 7.67
CA GLU A 90 8.42 20.41 6.25
C GLU A 90 9.27 19.36 5.52
N ARG A 91 10.35 18.86 6.14
CA ARG A 91 11.17 17.79 5.56
C ARG A 91 10.42 16.46 5.47
N MET A 92 9.60 16.11 6.46
CA MET A 92 8.75 14.92 6.40
C MET A 92 7.71 15.06 5.29
N GLU A 93 7.11 16.24 5.16
CA GLU A 93 6.13 16.54 4.11
C GLU A 93 6.75 16.46 2.71
N ALA A 94 7.97 16.97 2.52
CA ALA A 94 8.69 16.87 1.24
C ALA A 94 9.03 15.42 0.85
N ARG A 95 9.23 14.53 1.83
CA ARG A 95 9.57 13.11 1.60
C ARG A 95 8.36 12.18 1.60
N ARG A 96 7.14 12.70 1.76
CA ARG A 96 5.91 11.90 1.92
C ARG A 96 5.53 11.03 0.71
N SER A 97 6.08 11.33 -0.46
CA SER A 97 5.86 10.60 -1.71
C SER A 97 6.81 9.44 -1.91
N ASP A 98 7.72 9.20 -0.96
CA ASP A 98 8.59 8.04 -1.02
C ASP A 98 7.73 6.76 -0.85
N PRO A 99 7.62 5.92 -1.90
CA PRO A 99 6.83 4.69 -1.82
C PRO A 99 7.31 3.75 -0.70
N ASP A 100 8.53 3.97 -0.19
CA ASP A 100 9.14 3.20 0.89
C ASP A 100 8.74 3.69 2.29
N TYR A 101 7.97 4.77 2.44
CA TYR A 101 7.44 5.17 3.75
C TYR A 101 6.32 4.21 4.19
N LYS A 102 6.76 3.08 4.75
CA LYS A 102 5.91 2.09 5.37
C LYS A 102 5.76 2.43 6.86
N PRO A 103 4.53 2.70 7.33
CA PRO A 103 4.30 2.93 8.76
C PRO A 103 4.81 1.75 9.58
N THR A 104 5.50 2.03 10.67
CA THR A 104 6.12 1.00 11.53
C THR A 104 5.13 -0.11 11.94
N ALA A 105 3.86 0.23 12.17
CA ALA A 105 2.81 -0.74 12.51
C ALA A 105 2.61 -1.80 11.41
N MET A 106 2.69 -1.42 10.13
CA MET A 106 2.65 -2.37 9.02
C MET A 106 3.92 -3.18 8.88
N ALA A 107 5.08 -2.59 9.16
CA ALA A 107 6.34 -3.33 9.15
C ALA A 107 6.32 -4.46 10.19
N VAL A 108 5.78 -4.16 11.37
CA VAL A 108 5.57 -5.15 12.44
C VAL A 108 4.52 -6.19 12.03
N ALA A 109 3.36 -5.79 11.51
CA ALA A 109 2.32 -6.72 11.08
C ALA A 109 2.81 -7.70 10.01
N GLU A 110 3.55 -7.21 9.01
CA GLU A 110 4.16 -8.07 7.99
C GLU A 110 5.23 -9.01 8.57
N SER A 111 6.05 -8.53 9.52
CA SER A 111 7.03 -9.40 10.20
C SER A 111 6.37 -10.51 11.02
N GLN A 112 5.10 -10.32 11.42
CA GLN A 112 4.28 -11.31 12.13
C GLN A 112 3.49 -12.22 11.18
N GLY A 113 3.73 -12.13 9.86
CA GLY A 113 3.04 -12.94 8.85
C GLY A 113 1.60 -12.49 8.54
N ALA A 114 1.17 -11.34 9.06
CA ALA A 114 -0.13 -10.78 8.70
C ALA A 114 -0.09 -10.19 7.29
N ARG A 115 -1.22 -10.27 6.57
CA ARG A 115 -1.34 -9.66 5.24
C ARG A 115 -1.15 -8.14 5.36
N PRO A 116 -0.27 -7.52 4.54
CA PRO A 116 -0.16 -6.07 4.47
C PRO A 116 -1.54 -5.46 4.21
N ARG A 117 -1.97 -4.53 5.08
CA ARG A 117 -3.11 -3.68 4.73
C ARG A 117 -2.69 -2.80 3.56
N VAL A 118 -3.60 -2.53 2.63
CA VAL A 118 -3.36 -1.56 1.56
C VAL A 118 -3.64 -0.16 2.09
N GLN A 119 -2.80 0.80 1.69
CA GLN A 119 -2.98 2.22 2.02
C GLN A 119 -4.38 2.68 1.55
N PRO A 120 -5.20 3.31 2.40
CA PRO A 120 -6.59 3.64 2.06
C PRO A 120 -6.74 4.67 0.94
N TRP A 121 -5.68 5.44 0.65
CA TRP A 121 -5.62 6.38 -0.47
C TRP A 121 -5.02 5.79 -1.75
N ARG A 122 -4.52 4.55 -1.73
CA ARG A 122 -4.21 3.86 -2.97
C ARG A 122 -5.53 3.44 -3.57
N LEU A 123 -5.79 3.93 -4.79
CA LEU A 123 -6.90 3.41 -5.59
C LEU A 123 -6.76 1.88 -5.66
N PRO A 124 -7.87 1.12 -5.64
CA PRO A 124 -7.79 -0.29 -5.97
C PRO A 124 -7.05 -0.39 -7.31
N ASP A 125 -6.10 -1.33 -7.40
CA ASP A 125 -5.48 -1.63 -8.69
C ASP A 125 -6.61 -1.72 -9.72
N PRO A 126 -6.52 -1.02 -10.86
CA PRO A 126 -7.48 -1.23 -11.93
C PRO A 126 -7.52 -2.74 -12.13
N LEU A 127 -8.70 -3.32 -11.88
CA LEU A 127 -8.96 -4.76 -11.84
C LEU A 127 -7.91 -5.46 -12.71
N GLY A 128 -6.99 -6.20 -12.06
CA GLY A 128 -5.81 -6.77 -12.70
C GLY A 128 -6.17 -7.41 -14.05
N PRO A 129 -5.23 -7.45 -15.01
CA PRO A 129 -5.49 -7.51 -16.44
C PRO A 129 -6.82 -8.20 -16.75
N CYS A 130 -7.85 -7.41 -17.07
CA CYS A 130 -9.13 -7.94 -17.51
C CYS A 130 -8.84 -8.81 -18.73
N CYS A 131 -8.78 -10.13 -18.55
CA CYS A 131 -8.91 -11.05 -19.67
C CYS A 131 -10.26 -10.72 -20.28
N GLY A 132 -10.27 -10.04 -21.42
CA GLY A 132 -11.45 -9.58 -22.14
C GLY A 132 -12.25 -10.74 -22.74
N LEU A 133 -12.51 -11.77 -21.93
CA LEU A 133 -13.42 -12.83 -22.27
C LEU A 133 -14.82 -12.33 -21.91
N PRO A 134 -15.68 -12.10 -22.92
CA PRO A 134 -17.06 -11.72 -22.64
C PRO A 134 -17.74 -12.81 -21.80
N PRO A 135 -18.73 -12.45 -20.96
CA PRO A 135 -19.53 -13.43 -20.23
C PRO A 135 -20.08 -14.45 -21.22
N ARG A 136 -20.04 -15.74 -20.87
CA ARG A 136 -20.68 -16.82 -21.64
C ARG A 136 -22.17 -16.49 -21.77
N SER A 137 -22.54 -15.84 -22.87
CA SER A 137 -23.91 -15.77 -23.33
C SER A 137 -24.43 -17.19 -23.48
N GLN A 138 -25.59 -17.43 -22.90
CA GLN A 138 -26.28 -18.70 -23.00
C GLN A 138 -26.43 -19.05 -24.49
N VAL A 139 -26.11 -20.32 -24.75
CA VAL A 139 -26.05 -20.96 -26.06
C VAL A 139 -27.35 -20.72 -26.83
N LEU A 140 -27.29 -19.92 -27.89
CA LEU A 140 -28.16 -20.09 -29.04
C LEU A 140 -27.41 -21.02 -30.00
N GLU A 141 -27.90 -22.25 -30.07
CA GLU A 141 -27.39 -23.35 -30.89
C GLU A 141 -27.20 -22.90 -32.34
N MET A 142 -25.96 -22.83 -32.78
CA MET A 142 -25.62 -22.62 -34.19
C MET A 142 -25.08 -23.94 -34.74
N PRO A 143 -25.74 -24.57 -35.72
CA PRO A 143 -25.38 -25.91 -36.18
C PRO A 143 -24.00 -25.88 -36.84
N HIS A 144 -23.07 -26.66 -36.29
CA HIS A 144 -21.72 -26.81 -36.82
C HIS A 144 -21.74 -27.62 -38.12
N PRO A 145 -21.03 -27.19 -39.19
CA PRO A 145 -20.93 -27.99 -40.40
C PRO A 145 -20.16 -29.29 -40.13
N HIS A 146 -20.75 -30.41 -40.56
CA HIS A 146 -20.26 -31.77 -40.38
C HIS A 146 -18.80 -31.93 -40.79
N ARG A 147 -17.94 -32.21 -39.80
CA ARG A 147 -16.56 -32.65 -40.01
C ARG A 147 -16.56 -34.05 -40.62
N ARG A 148 -16.29 -34.15 -41.93
CA ARG A 148 -16.15 -35.42 -42.66
C ARG A 148 -14.99 -36.24 -42.06
N ARG A 149 -15.34 -37.31 -41.35
CA ARG A 149 -14.42 -38.27 -40.73
C ARG A 149 -13.73 -39.08 -41.83
N ARG A 150 -12.43 -38.85 -42.09
CA ARG A 150 -11.63 -39.76 -42.92
C ARG A 150 -10.98 -40.81 -42.02
N SER A 151 -11.58 -42.00 -41.99
CA SER A 151 -10.97 -43.23 -41.49
C SER A 151 -10.20 -43.88 -42.63
N ALA A 152 -8.98 -44.36 -42.33
CA ALA A 152 -8.04 -44.98 -43.25
C ALA A 152 -8.51 -46.36 -43.74
N ALA A 153 -8.16 -46.72 -44.99
CA ALA A 153 -7.96 -48.11 -45.42
C ALA A 153 -7.17 -48.21 -46.74
N ALA A 154 -6.14 -49.06 -46.70
CA ALA A 154 -5.59 -49.96 -47.72
C ALA A 154 -4.93 -49.45 -49.02
N SER A 155 -3.68 -49.89 -49.19
CA SER A 155 -2.81 -49.87 -50.38
C SER A 155 -3.32 -50.77 -51.52
N PRO A 156 -2.74 -50.67 -52.74
CA PRO A 156 -1.81 -51.73 -53.14
C PRO A 156 -0.53 -51.27 -53.88
N ARG A 157 0.43 -52.20 -53.89
CA ARG A 157 1.81 -52.20 -54.40
C ARG A 157 1.94 -52.01 -55.93
N GLN A 158 3.09 -51.51 -56.39
CA GLN A 158 4.07 -52.19 -57.29
C GLN A 158 5.27 -51.24 -57.57
N LEU A 159 6.50 -51.62 -57.17
CA LEU A 159 7.66 -52.07 -58.01
C LEU A 159 8.26 -50.95 -58.90
N ALA A 160 9.57 -50.66 -58.97
CA ALA A 160 10.79 -51.47 -58.83
C ALA A 160 12.01 -50.56 -58.48
N GLU A 161 12.91 -51.00 -57.59
CA GLU A 161 14.31 -51.41 -57.87
C GLU A 161 15.29 -50.31 -58.33
N LEU A 162 16.29 -50.00 -57.48
CA LEU A 162 17.72 -50.31 -57.68
C LEU A 162 18.53 -49.87 -56.43
N GLN A 163 19.36 -50.78 -55.91
CA GLN A 163 20.27 -50.63 -54.76
C GLN A 163 21.66 -50.03 -55.17
N PRO A 164 22.80 -50.22 -54.44
CA PRO A 164 23.31 -49.38 -53.34
C PRO A 164 24.82 -48.98 -53.51
N ALA A 165 25.37 -48.07 -52.68
CA ALA A 165 26.80 -47.97 -52.32
C ALA A 165 27.00 -46.83 -51.28
N LEU A 166 27.36 -47.09 -50.03
CA LEU A 166 28.70 -47.37 -49.44
C LEU A 166 29.52 -46.11 -49.06
N LEU A 167 29.77 -46.00 -47.74
CA LEU A 167 30.98 -45.48 -47.04
C LEU A 167 31.24 -43.96 -47.09
N GLY A 168 31.68 -43.26 -46.05
CA GLY A 168 32.15 -43.55 -44.69
C GLY A 168 32.45 -42.20 -43.98
N VAL A 169 32.41 -42.14 -42.64
CA VAL A 169 33.55 -41.89 -41.71
C VAL A 169 34.31 -40.56 -41.97
N GLY A 170 34.55 -39.65 -41.03
CA GLY A 170 34.39 -39.71 -39.58
C GLY A 170 34.69 -38.37 -38.87
N ASP A 171 34.24 -38.36 -37.61
CA ASP A 171 34.73 -37.79 -36.34
C ASP A 171 35.51 -36.46 -36.17
N PRO A 172 35.43 -35.88 -34.94
CA PRO A 172 35.76 -34.49 -34.61
C PRO A 172 37.09 -34.31 -33.85
N LEU A 173 37.60 -33.07 -33.84
CA LEU A 173 38.64 -32.57 -32.91
C LEU A 173 38.23 -31.12 -32.55
N ALA A 174 37.87 -30.73 -31.33
CA ALA A 174 38.56 -30.76 -30.03
C ALA A 174 39.64 -29.67 -29.85
N GLN A 175 39.62 -29.12 -28.63
CA GLN A 175 40.59 -28.25 -27.91
C GLN A 175 40.24 -26.74 -27.95
N LEU A 176 39.75 -26.18 -26.84
CA LEU A 176 40.43 -25.77 -25.59
C LEU A 176 41.45 -24.65 -25.80
#